data_AF-A0A7C6FKC1-F1
#
_entry.id   AF-A0A7C6FKC1-F1
#
_cell.length_a   1.000
_cell.length_b   1.000
_cell.length_c   1.000
_cell.angle_alpha   90.00
_cell.angle_beta   90.00
_cell.angle_gamma   90.00
#
_symmetry.space_group_name_H-M   'P 1'
#
loop_
_entity.id
_entity.type
_entity.pdbx_description
1 polymer ?
#
loop_
_entity_poly.entity_id
_entity_poly.type
_entity_poly.pdbx_seq_one_letter_code
_entity_poly.pdbx_strand_id
1 'polypeptide(L)'
;MAAKLFYKIFMTPSNLDISLTNADIKNIIEFTESFPTIYTLDDAIDIVENGQIQVDFFDLGKFNGMLCERKKEYFMCVNIKLDDNYKTKTILHELGHYMMHYNNRFKKLFFCHDMMVSHEEKEADYFAWWLMDDYLREGCKWNFFCLKL
;
A
#
# COMPACT_ATOMS: atom_id res chain seq x y z
N MET A 1 -14.82 -27.00 -13.97
CA MET A 1 -14.45 -27.14 -12.54
C MET A 1 -13.05 -26.60 -12.38
N ALA A 2 -12.88 -25.46 -11.73
CA ALA A 2 -11.57 -24.96 -11.30
C ALA A 2 -11.67 -24.69 -9.79
N ALA A 3 -10.85 -25.41 -9.02
CA ALA A 3 -10.81 -25.29 -7.57
C ALA A 3 -10.16 -23.94 -7.21
N LYS A 4 -10.89 -23.08 -6.50
CA LYS A 4 -10.31 -21.89 -5.85
C LYS A 4 -9.53 -22.37 -4.64
N LEU A 5 -8.21 -22.23 -4.70
CA LEU A 5 -7.31 -22.47 -3.57
C LEU A 5 -7.51 -21.32 -2.57
N PHE A 6 -8.02 -21.64 -1.38
CA PHE A 6 -8.18 -20.66 -0.30
C PHE A 6 -6.91 -20.61 0.53
N TYR A 7 -6.19 -19.49 0.49
CA TYR A 7 -5.02 -19.27 1.33
C TYR A 7 -5.41 -18.98 2.79
N LYS A 8 -4.68 -19.60 3.71
CA LYS A 8 -4.83 -19.49 5.16
C LYS A 8 -3.65 -18.64 5.66
N ILE A 9 -3.89 -17.37 5.95
CA ILE A 9 -2.86 -16.46 6.48
C ILE A 9 -2.60 -16.81 7.96
N PHE A 10 -1.33 -16.99 8.32
CA PHE A 10 -0.89 -17.36 9.67
C PHE A 10 -0.85 -16.12 10.60
N MET A 11 -1.42 -16.27 11.80
CA MET A 11 -1.64 -15.20 12.79
C MET A 11 -0.55 -15.16 13.87
N THR A 12 -0.33 -13.98 14.47
CA THR A 12 0.04 -13.83 15.89
C THR A 12 -0.94 -12.86 16.56
N PRO A 13 -1.42 -13.14 17.78
CA PRO A 13 -2.47 -12.33 18.42
C PRO A 13 -1.87 -11.28 19.36
N SER A 14 -2.05 -9.99 19.08
CA SER A 14 -2.28 -8.98 20.12
C SER A 14 -2.68 -7.61 19.54
N ASN A 15 -3.55 -6.94 20.30
CA ASN A 15 -3.96 -5.52 20.24
C ASN A 15 -5.05 -5.19 19.21
N LEU A 16 -6.25 -4.86 19.72
CA LEU A 16 -7.45 -4.37 19.02
C LEU A 16 -7.40 -4.54 17.50
N ASP A 17 -7.93 -5.67 17.01
CA ASP A 17 -7.92 -5.97 15.60
C ASP A 17 -8.90 -5.04 14.85
N ILE A 18 -8.42 -3.88 14.41
CA ILE A 18 -9.17 -2.96 13.55
C ILE A 18 -9.27 -3.64 12.17
N SER A 19 -10.20 -4.56 11.97
CA SER A 19 -10.41 -5.19 10.66
C SER A 19 -11.00 -4.18 9.67
N LEU A 20 -10.64 -4.28 8.38
CA LEU A 20 -11.35 -3.53 7.34
C LEU A 20 -12.80 -4.02 7.27
N THR A 21 -13.73 -3.07 7.25
CA THR A 21 -15.16 -3.39 7.10
C THR A 21 -15.46 -3.76 5.64
N ASN A 22 -16.58 -4.44 5.40
CA ASN A 22 -17.04 -4.72 4.03
C ASN A 22 -17.29 -3.43 3.23
N ALA A 23 -17.64 -2.33 3.91
CA ALA A 23 -17.82 -1.04 3.26
C ALA A 23 -16.47 -0.47 2.81
N ASP A 24 -15.44 -0.53 3.66
CA ASP A 24 -14.07 -0.08 3.33
C ASP A 24 -13.53 -0.85 2.12
N ILE A 25 -13.63 -2.19 2.17
CA ILE A 25 -13.22 -3.07 1.07
C ILE A 25 -13.93 -2.69 -0.23
N LYS A 26 -15.26 -2.55 -0.18
CA LYS A 26 -16.05 -2.19 -1.35
C LYS A 26 -15.63 -0.83 -1.92
N ASN A 27 -15.44 0.18 -1.06
CA ASN A 27 -15.03 1.52 -1.47
C ASN A 27 -13.65 1.51 -2.13
N ILE A 28 -12.69 0.78 -1.55
CA ILE A 28 -11.34 0.65 -2.12
C ILE A 28 -11.41 -0.02 -3.49
N ILE A 29 -12.16 -1.12 -3.62
CA ILE A 29 -12.34 -1.82 -4.89
C ILE A 29 -12.92 -0.87 -5.94
N GLU A 30 -14.05 -0.20 -5.63
CA GLU A 30 -14.69 0.76 -6.54
C GLU A 30 -13.75 1.90 -6.94
N PHE A 31 -12.95 2.41 -6.00
CA PHE A 31 -11.98 3.47 -6.28
C PHE A 31 -10.86 3.00 -7.23
N THR A 32 -10.38 1.77 -7.03
CA THR A 32 -9.30 1.18 -7.83
C THR A 32 -9.74 0.72 -9.22
N GLU A 33 -11.03 0.70 -9.56
CA GLU A 33 -11.52 0.26 -10.90
C GLU A 33 -10.92 1.07 -12.06
N SER A 34 -10.53 2.31 -11.80
CA SER A 34 -9.91 3.20 -12.79
C SER A 34 -8.40 3.00 -12.95
N PHE A 35 -7.77 2.20 -12.09
CA PHE A 35 -6.34 1.92 -12.11
C PHE A 35 -6.06 0.60 -12.83
N PRO A 36 -4.97 0.51 -13.61
CA PRO A 36 -4.52 -0.76 -14.16
C PRO A 36 -3.98 -1.67 -13.05
N THR A 37 -3.99 -2.97 -13.32
CA THR A 37 -3.25 -3.95 -12.52
C THR A 37 -1.75 -3.78 -12.71
N ILE A 38 -0.99 -3.90 -11.63
CA ILE A 38 0.46 -3.70 -11.56
C ILE A 38 1.15 -5.05 -11.62
N TYR A 39 2.08 -5.21 -12.54
CA TYR A 39 2.85 -6.45 -12.72
C TYR A 39 4.33 -6.26 -12.38
N THR A 40 4.82 -5.02 -12.38
CA THR A 40 6.24 -4.69 -12.17
C THR A 40 6.44 -3.44 -11.31
N LEU A 41 7.68 -3.19 -10.90
CA LEU A 41 8.08 -1.94 -10.26
C LEU A 41 7.89 -0.74 -11.18
N ASP A 42 8.24 -0.90 -12.47
CA ASP A 42 8.10 0.17 -13.46
C ASP A 42 6.63 0.59 -13.63
N ASP A 43 5.69 -0.37 -13.67
CA ASP A 43 4.24 -0.07 -13.71
C ASP A 43 3.78 0.80 -12.52
N ALA A 44 4.32 0.52 -11.33
CA ALA A 44 3.97 1.26 -10.13
C ALA A 44 4.56 2.67 -10.15
N ILE A 45 5.80 2.83 -10.63
CA ILE A 45 6.42 4.15 -10.82
C ILE A 45 5.61 4.94 -11.84
N ASP A 46 5.29 4.35 -12.99
CA ASP A 46 4.57 5.01 -14.09
C ASP A 46 3.21 5.57 -13.64
N ILE A 47 2.43 4.82 -12.85
CA ILE A 47 1.15 5.31 -12.33
C ILE A 47 1.32 6.54 -11.43
N VAL A 48 2.32 6.51 -10.56
CA VAL A 48 2.53 7.56 -9.55
C VAL A 48 3.07 8.82 -10.22
N GLU A 49 4.00 8.68 -11.16
CA GLU A 49 4.58 9.80 -11.89
C GLU A 49 3.59 10.43 -12.89
N ASN A 50 2.72 9.63 -13.53
CA ASN A 50 1.59 10.15 -14.31
C ASN A 50 0.63 10.98 -13.44
N GLY A 51 0.58 10.70 -12.13
CA GLY A 51 -0.16 11.45 -11.11
C GLY A 51 0.56 12.70 -10.59
N GLN A 52 1.68 13.12 -11.19
CA GLN A 52 2.52 14.27 -10.77
C GLN A 52 3.20 14.11 -9.40
N ILE A 53 3.46 12.87 -8.98
CA ILE A 53 4.27 12.57 -7.80
C ILE A 53 5.61 12.02 -8.29
N GLN A 54 6.72 12.70 -7.98
CA GLN A 54 8.04 12.21 -8.33
C GLN A 54 8.44 11.05 -7.42
N VAL A 55 8.98 9.97 -7.98
CA VAL A 55 9.48 8.82 -7.20
C VAL A 55 11.00 8.82 -7.17
N ASP A 56 11.58 8.82 -5.97
CA ASP A 56 13.03 8.73 -5.78
C ASP A 56 13.40 7.57 -4.84
N PHE A 57 14.56 6.96 -5.09
CA PHE A 57 15.10 5.87 -4.27
C PHE A 57 16.28 6.34 -3.44
N PHE A 58 16.15 6.25 -2.10
CA PHE A 58 17.19 6.66 -1.15
C PHE A 58 17.37 5.62 -0.04
N ASP A 59 18.49 5.67 0.68
CA ASP A 59 18.60 4.93 1.93
C ASP A 59 17.80 5.63 3.03
N LEU A 60 16.62 5.09 3.33
CA LEU A 60 15.71 5.60 4.36
C LEU A 60 15.93 4.93 5.74
N GLY A 61 17.05 4.23 5.92
CA GLY A 61 17.36 3.51 7.14
C GLY A 61 16.36 2.40 7.40
N LYS A 62 15.48 2.59 8.40
CA LYS A 62 14.48 1.60 8.82
C LYS A 62 13.10 1.78 8.16
N PHE A 63 12.90 2.85 7.39
CA PHE A 63 11.60 3.12 6.77
C PHE A 63 11.55 2.54 5.38
N ASN A 64 10.38 2.06 4.97
CA ASN A 64 10.19 1.49 3.65
C ASN A 64 9.92 2.59 2.62
N GLY A 65 9.07 3.56 2.95
CA GLY A 65 8.77 4.70 2.10
C GLY A 65 8.31 5.92 2.89
N MET A 66 8.09 7.01 2.15
CA MET A 66 7.53 8.26 2.66
C MET A 66 7.00 9.09 1.49
N LEU A 67 5.75 9.55 1.58
CA LEU A 67 5.25 10.64 0.75
C LEU A 67 5.42 12.00 1.46
N CYS A 68 5.88 13.01 0.72
CA CYS A 68 5.97 14.38 1.22
C CYS A 68 5.58 15.42 0.17
N GLU A 69 5.04 16.55 0.64
CA GLU A 69 4.76 17.72 -0.20
C GLU A 69 5.80 18.81 0.07
N ARG A 70 6.41 19.34 -0.98
CA ARG A 70 7.32 20.49 -0.91
C ARG A 70 7.00 21.46 -2.02
N LYS A 71 6.71 22.73 -1.67
CA LYS A 71 6.42 23.80 -2.64
C LYS A 71 5.31 23.46 -3.65
N LYS A 72 4.29 22.70 -3.23
CA LYS A 72 3.18 22.19 -4.08
C LYS A 72 3.57 21.09 -5.07
N GLU A 73 4.74 20.49 -4.90
CA GLU A 73 5.17 19.29 -5.62
C GLU A 73 5.15 18.12 -4.62
N TYR A 74 4.76 16.94 -5.09
CA TYR A 74 4.74 15.72 -4.29
C TYR A 74 5.94 14.84 -4.64
N PHE A 75 6.57 14.31 -3.59
CA PHE A 75 7.71 13.43 -3.71
C PHE A 75 7.46 12.20 -2.87
N MET A 76 7.62 11.04 -3.49
CA MET A 76 7.61 9.74 -2.85
C MET A 76 9.04 9.23 -2.78
N CYS A 77 9.53 9.01 -1.58
CA CYS A 77 10.82 8.39 -1.34
C CYS A 77 10.62 6.91 -1.01
N VAL A 78 11.34 6.02 -1.67
CA VAL A 78 11.31 4.58 -1.43
C VAL A 78 12.69 4.11 -1.00
N ASN A 79 12.75 3.20 -0.03
CA ASN A 79 14.01 2.69 0.48
C ASN A 79 14.69 1.80 -0.57
N ILE A 80 15.87 2.21 -1.00
CA ILE A 80 16.65 1.53 -2.03
C ILE A 80 17.05 0.09 -1.65
N LYS A 81 17.06 -0.23 -0.35
CA LYS A 81 17.43 -1.55 0.17
C LYS A 81 16.33 -2.60 0.01
N LEU A 82 15.12 -2.19 -0.33
CA LEU A 82 14.01 -3.12 -0.58
C LEU A 82 14.21 -3.87 -1.89
N ASP A 83 13.76 -5.11 -1.96
CA ASP A 83 13.59 -5.79 -3.24
C ASP A 83 12.44 -5.15 -4.03
N ASP A 84 12.34 -5.49 -5.31
CA ASP A 84 11.41 -4.82 -6.21
C ASP A 84 9.94 -5.06 -5.84
N ASN A 85 9.61 -6.23 -5.28
CA ASN A 85 8.25 -6.50 -4.80
C ASN A 85 7.87 -5.58 -3.63
N TYR A 86 8.79 -5.41 -2.66
CA TYR A 86 8.58 -4.48 -1.55
C TYR A 86 8.63 -3.02 -1.97
N LYS A 87 9.42 -2.64 -2.98
CA LYS A 87 9.37 -1.30 -3.56
C LYS A 87 8.01 -1.04 -4.21
N THR A 88 7.52 -1.98 -5.02
CA THR A 88 6.18 -1.92 -5.64
C THR A 88 5.10 -1.77 -4.59
N LYS A 89 5.11 -2.63 -3.56
CA LYS A 89 4.18 -2.52 -2.42
C LYS A 89 4.24 -1.12 -1.80
N THR A 90 5.45 -0.65 -1.50
CA THR A 90 5.66 0.64 -0.82
C THR A 90 5.11 1.80 -1.65
N ILE A 91 5.38 1.81 -2.95
CA ILE A 91 4.91 2.86 -3.86
C ILE A 91 3.37 2.91 -3.86
N LEU A 92 2.73 1.76 -4.01
CA LEU A 92 1.28 1.69 -4.07
C LEU A 92 0.62 1.97 -2.71
N HIS A 93 1.29 1.63 -1.60
CA HIS A 93 0.84 1.95 -0.25
C HIS A 93 0.81 3.47 -0.04
N GLU A 94 1.91 4.16 -0.38
CA GLU A 94 1.99 5.62 -0.29
C GLU A 94 1.00 6.31 -1.25
N LEU A 95 0.76 5.72 -2.43
CA LEU A 95 -0.29 6.16 -3.34
C LEU A 95 -1.69 5.99 -2.72
N GLY A 96 -1.95 4.88 -2.02
CA GLY A 96 -3.19 4.67 -1.26
C GLY A 96 -3.44 5.80 -0.26
N HIS A 97 -2.41 6.17 0.51
CA HIS A 97 -2.45 7.34 1.40
C HIS A 97 -2.76 8.63 0.64
N TYR A 98 -2.08 8.87 -0.47
CA TYR A 98 -2.30 10.06 -1.29
C TYR A 98 -3.72 10.14 -1.85
N MET A 99 -4.28 9.03 -2.32
CA MET A 99 -5.57 9.04 -3.01
C MET A 99 -6.75 9.04 -2.02
N MET A 100 -6.64 8.29 -0.92
CA MET A 100 -7.78 8.05 -0.02
C MET A 100 -7.74 8.89 1.25
N HIS A 101 -6.55 9.34 1.67
CA HIS A 101 -6.36 9.99 2.97
C HIS A 101 -5.77 11.40 2.85
N TYR A 102 -5.76 11.98 1.65
CA TYR A 102 -5.22 13.32 1.38
C TYR A 102 -5.76 14.41 2.32
N ASN A 103 -7.06 14.38 2.62
CA ASN A 103 -7.71 15.36 3.51
C ASN A 103 -7.32 15.20 5.00
N ASN A 104 -6.72 14.06 5.37
CA ASN A 104 -6.20 13.78 6.71
C ASN A 104 -4.77 14.29 6.92
N ARG A 105 -4.27 15.20 6.05
CA ARG A 105 -3.01 15.98 6.18
C ARG A 105 -1.99 15.31 7.11
N PHE A 106 -1.21 14.37 6.57
CA PHE A 106 0.02 13.81 7.15
C PHE A 106 0.37 14.44 8.50
N LYS A 107 0.08 13.73 9.60
CA LYS A 107 0.90 13.90 10.81
C LYS A 107 2.34 13.67 10.31
N LYS A 108 3.12 14.76 10.24
CA LYS A 108 4.48 14.81 9.72
C LYS A 108 5.25 13.53 10.10
N LEU A 109 5.59 12.72 9.10
CA LEU A 109 6.27 11.42 9.20
C LEU A 109 5.44 10.29 9.82
N PHE A 110 4.96 9.38 8.97
CA PHE A 110 4.77 7.99 9.40
C PHE A 110 6.02 7.21 9.03
N PHE A 111 6.61 6.66 10.07
CA PHE A 111 7.62 5.65 9.96
C PHE A 111 6.89 4.32 9.76
N CYS A 112 7.16 3.62 8.67
CA CYS A 112 6.76 2.22 8.54
C CYS A 112 7.42 1.44 9.70
N HIS A 113 6.68 1.32 10.80
CA HIS A 113 6.99 0.53 11.97
C HIS A 113 6.01 -0.63 11.94
N ASP A 114 6.48 -1.84 12.25
CA ASP A 114 5.68 -3.04 12.51
C ASP A 114 4.56 -2.86 13.57
N MET A 115 4.29 -1.65 14.08
CA MET A 115 3.39 -1.38 15.21
C MET A 115 2.35 -0.26 15.00
N MET A 116 2.28 0.41 13.84
CA MET A 116 1.17 1.34 13.56
C MET A 116 0.03 0.62 12.84
N VAL A 117 -0.85 0.03 13.64
CA VAL A 117 -2.06 -0.65 13.16
C VAL A 117 -3.21 0.35 13.19
N SER A 118 -3.16 1.38 12.34
CA SER A 118 -4.31 2.28 12.15
C SER A 118 -5.23 1.76 11.04
N HIS A 119 -6.45 2.28 10.99
CA HIS A 119 -7.40 1.92 9.94
C HIS A 119 -6.88 2.37 8.57
N GLU A 120 -6.32 3.57 8.49
CA GLU A 120 -5.74 4.16 7.27
C GLU A 120 -4.55 3.37 6.73
N GLU A 121 -3.65 2.88 7.60
CA GLU A 121 -2.53 2.02 7.19
C GLU A 121 -3.03 0.69 6.59
N LYS A 122 -4.14 0.16 7.10
CA LYS A 122 -4.77 -1.06 6.55
C LYS A 122 -5.47 -0.78 5.22
N GLU A 123 -6.13 0.35 5.07
CA GLU A 123 -6.74 0.77 3.81
C GLU A 123 -5.66 0.98 2.73
N ALA A 124 -4.57 1.65 3.05
CA ALA A 124 -3.43 1.83 2.15
C ALA A 124 -2.76 0.50 1.75
N ASP A 125 -2.53 -0.42 2.69
CA ASP A 125 -2.02 -1.75 2.38
C ASP A 125 -3.03 -2.56 1.52
N TYR A 126 -4.34 -2.45 1.76
CA TYR A 126 -5.35 -3.15 0.97
C TYR A 126 -5.49 -2.57 -0.44
N PHE A 127 -5.39 -1.26 -0.57
CA PHE A 127 -5.32 -0.57 -1.85
C PHE A 127 -4.13 -1.08 -2.68
N ALA A 128 -2.94 -1.12 -2.08
CA ALA A 128 -1.74 -1.66 -2.72
C ALA A 128 -1.91 -3.14 -3.12
N TRP A 129 -2.44 -3.95 -2.20
CA TRP A 129 -2.72 -5.36 -2.47
C TRP A 129 -3.66 -5.50 -3.65
N TRP A 130 -4.75 -4.74 -3.69
CA TRP A 130 -5.76 -4.86 -4.75
C TRP A 130 -5.22 -4.52 -6.14
N LEU A 131 -4.30 -3.56 -6.25
CA LEU A 131 -3.68 -3.19 -7.51
C LEU A 131 -2.61 -4.17 -8.01
N MET A 132 -1.90 -4.85 -7.11
CA MET A 132 -0.82 -5.79 -7.48
C MET A 132 -1.37 -7.08 -8.09
N ASP A 133 -0.64 -7.67 -9.03
CA ASP A 133 -0.89 -9.03 -9.49
C ASP A 133 -0.61 -10.08 -8.38
N ASP A 134 -1.10 -11.30 -8.59
CA ASP A 134 -0.96 -12.39 -7.62
C ASP A 134 0.51 -12.75 -7.33
N TYR A 135 1.40 -12.72 -8.33
CA TYR A 135 2.82 -13.01 -8.13
C TYR A 135 3.48 -11.99 -7.19
N LEU A 136 3.25 -10.70 -7.44
CA LEU A 136 3.75 -9.63 -6.59
C LEU A 136 3.17 -9.69 -5.16
N ARG A 137 1.88 -10.01 -5.02
CA ARG A 137 1.20 -10.14 -3.71
C ARG A 137 1.82 -11.24 -2.85
N GLU A 138 2.10 -12.40 -3.44
CA GLU A 138 2.68 -13.56 -2.74
C GLU A 138 4.12 -13.28 -2.27
N GLY A 139 4.83 -12.36 -2.93
CA GLY A 139 6.18 -11.93 -2.54
C GLY A 139 6.23 -10.99 -1.33
N CYS A 140 5.10 -10.50 -0.84
CA CYS A 140 5.03 -9.48 0.21
C CYS A 140 4.34 -9.96 1.49
N LYS A 141 4.68 -9.35 2.63
CA LYS A 141 3.89 -9.42 3.86
C LYS A 141 2.87 -8.28 3.91
N TRP A 142 1.70 -8.53 4.47
CA TRP A 142 0.55 -7.61 4.48
C TRP A 142 -0.02 -7.42 5.88
N ASN A 143 -0.40 -6.19 6.22
CA ASN A 143 -0.78 -5.81 7.58
C ASN A 143 -2.29 -5.58 7.77
N PHE A 144 -3.16 -6.22 6.98
CA PHE A 144 -4.62 -6.12 7.10
C PHE A 144 -5.31 -7.47 7.31
N PHE A 145 -6.53 -7.40 7.84
CA PHE A 145 -7.48 -8.52 7.92
C PHE A 145 -8.73 -8.15 7.13
N CYS A 146 -9.09 -8.98 6.16
CA CYS A 146 -10.39 -8.92 5.50
C CYS A 146 -11.31 -9.96 6.14
N LEU A 147 -12.42 -9.52 6.71
CA LEU A 147 -13.53 -10.43 6.98
C LEU A 147 -14.02 -10.94 5.62
N LYS A 148 -13.97 -12.26 5.41
CA LYS A 148 -14.40 -12.88 4.14
C LYS A 148 -15.82 -12.40 3.79
N LEU A 149 -15.97 -11.89 2.55
CA LEU A 149 -17.26 -11.86 1.84
C LEU A 149 -17.74 -13.28 1.54
#